data_AF-A0A6G2VB45-F1
#
_entry.id   AF-A0A6G2VB45-F1
#
_cell.length_a   1.000
_cell.length_b   1.000
_cell.length_c   1.000
_cell.angle_alpha   90.00
_cell.angle_beta   90.00
_cell.angle_gamma   90.00
#
_symmetry.space_group_name_H-M   'P 1'
#
loop_
_entity.id
_entity.type
_entity.pdbx_description
1 polymer ?
#
loop_
_entity_poly.entity_id
_entity_poly.type
_entity_poly.pdbx_seq_one_letter_code
_entity_poly.pdbx_strand_id
1 'polypeptide(L)'
;PGGKGTLFGGNNYLIKKGSSPDQIKAAIAWLNFKNLTPGKGQFDWARTKADKLPVGLPQPNFFLGESKTTDDAARAQNATMPVENFKAFMDNPVPGKAEPPKAQEIYKILDNAMSGVLTNKNADVDKLLSTAEQQVNQVLANQ
;
A
#
# COMPACT_ATOMS: atom_id res chain seq x y z
N PRO A 1 -4.08 -11.32 14.24
CA PRO A 1 -3.19 -12.00 15.22
C PRO A 1 -2.95 -13.47 14.81
N GLY A 2 -1.68 -13.88 14.67
CA GLY A 2 -1.29 -15.24 14.22
C GLY A 2 -0.54 -15.32 12.89
N GLY A 3 -0.04 -14.21 12.36
CA GLY A 3 0.86 -14.21 11.19
C GLY A 3 0.27 -14.77 9.88
N LYS A 4 -1.06 -14.87 9.77
CA LYS A 4 -1.74 -15.54 8.63
C LYS A 4 -1.78 -14.73 7.34
N GLY A 5 -1.35 -13.48 7.38
CA GLY A 5 -1.27 -12.60 6.22
C GLY A 5 -1.34 -11.13 6.59
N THR A 6 -0.99 -10.28 5.63
CA THR A 6 -1.14 -8.82 5.68
C THR A 6 -1.96 -8.37 4.49
N LEU A 7 -2.74 -7.29 4.62
CA LEU A 7 -3.31 -6.65 3.44
C LEU A 7 -2.16 -6.14 2.57
N PHE A 8 -2.20 -6.47 1.29
CA PHE A 8 -1.24 -6.01 0.30
C PHE A 8 -1.95 -5.03 -0.63
N GLY A 9 -1.46 -3.79 -0.63
CA GLY A 9 -1.93 -2.73 -1.50
C GLY A 9 -0.85 -2.28 -2.46
N GLY A 10 -1.13 -1.18 -3.14
CA GLY A 10 -0.20 -0.54 -4.06
C GLY A 10 -0.89 0.53 -4.87
N ASN A 11 -0.13 1.16 -5.76
CA ASN A 11 -0.66 2.13 -6.70
C ASN A 11 -0.85 1.48 -8.07
N ASN A 12 -1.99 1.76 -8.69
CA ASN A 12 -2.20 1.49 -10.11
C ASN A 12 -2.10 2.81 -10.88
N TYR A 13 -1.42 2.79 -12.02
CA TYR A 13 -1.33 3.94 -12.92
C TYR A 13 -2.11 3.63 -14.20
N LEU A 14 -3.14 4.41 -14.48
CA LEU A 14 -4.00 4.25 -15.65
C LEU A 14 -3.80 5.43 -16.60
N ILE A 15 -3.71 5.15 -17.90
CA ILE A 15 -3.70 6.18 -18.95
C ILE A 15 -5.13 6.32 -19.49
N LYS A 16 -5.61 7.56 -19.60
CA LYS A 16 -6.98 7.86 -20.04
C LYS A 16 -7.22 7.29 -21.44
N LYS A 17 -8.35 6.60 -21.61
CA LYS A 17 -8.80 6.15 -22.95
C LYS A 17 -8.96 7.36 -23.88
N GLY A 18 -8.41 7.25 -25.09
CA GLY A 18 -8.46 8.31 -26.09
C GLY A 18 -7.30 9.32 -26.02
N SER A 19 -6.33 9.14 -25.12
CA SER A 19 -5.07 9.89 -25.17
C SER A 19 -4.34 9.67 -26.50
N SER A 20 -3.66 10.70 -27.00
CA SER A 20 -2.89 10.60 -28.24
C SER A 20 -1.67 9.66 -28.07
N PRO A 21 -1.12 9.11 -29.17
CA PRO A 21 0.09 8.28 -29.09
C PRO A 21 1.25 8.96 -28.34
N ASP A 22 1.47 10.26 -28.56
CA ASP A 22 2.53 11.01 -27.89
C ASP A 22 2.27 11.17 -26.38
N GLN A 23 1.02 11.39 -25.99
CA GLN A 23 0.65 11.45 -24.57
C GLN A 23 0.87 10.09 -23.88
N ILE A 24 0.50 8.99 -24.54
CA ILE A 24 0.73 7.64 -24.02
C ILE A 24 2.24 7.39 -23.85
N LYS A 25 3.04 7.73 -24.86
CA LYS A 25 4.50 7.60 -24.81
C LYS A 25 5.12 8.43 -23.67
N ALA A 26 4.68 9.68 -23.52
CA ALA A 26 5.13 10.56 -22.45
C ALA A 26 4.74 10.04 -21.06
N ALA A 27 3.52 9.53 -20.90
CA ALA A 27 3.06 8.94 -19.65
C ALA A 27 3.90 7.72 -19.25
N ILE A 28 4.19 6.81 -20.18
CA ILE A 28 5.04 5.64 -19.93
C ILE A 28 6.46 6.08 -19.54
N ALA A 29 7.05 7.03 -20.27
CA ALA A 29 8.38 7.55 -19.96
C ALA A 29 8.44 8.17 -18.56
N TRP A 30 7.42 8.95 -18.19
CA TRP A 30 7.31 9.55 -16.86
C TRP A 30 7.15 8.50 -15.76
N LEU A 31 6.31 7.47 -15.97
CA LEU A 31 6.11 6.38 -15.01
C LEU A 31 7.41 5.59 -14.77
N ASN A 32 8.17 5.31 -15.83
CA ASN A 32 9.49 4.67 -15.70
C ASN A 32 10.44 5.53 -14.87
N PHE A 33 10.59 6.80 -15.22
CA PHE A 33 11.45 7.73 -14.48
C PHE A 33 11.03 7.87 -13.01
N LYS A 34 9.72 8.03 -12.76
CA LYS A 34 9.22 8.29 -11.41
C LYS A 34 9.24 7.03 -10.54
N ASN A 35 8.97 5.85 -11.09
CA ASN A 35 8.67 4.66 -10.28
C ASN A 35 9.62 3.48 -10.48
N LEU A 36 10.46 3.44 -11.52
CA LEU A 36 11.25 2.25 -11.88
C LEU A 36 12.73 2.52 -12.16
N THR A 37 13.19 3.77 -12.13
CA THR A 37 14.60 4.12 -12.38
C THR A 37 15.39 4.22 -11.05
N PRO A 38 16.44 3.39 -10.84
CA PRO A 38 17.28 3.45 -9.64
C PRO A 38 17.83 4.86 -9.36
N GLY A 39 17.77 5.29 -8.10
CA GLY A 39 18.28 6.59 -7.65
C GLY A 39 17.57 7.81 -8.25
N LYS A 40 16.42 7.63 -8.90
CA LYS A 40 15.58 8.69 -9.47
C LYS A 40 14.15 8.53 -8.97
N GLY A 41 13.34 9.57 -9.20
CA GLY A 41 11.90 9.48 -9.00
C GLY A 41 11.52 9.25 -7.54
N GLN A 42 10.99 8.07 -7.21
CA GLN A 42 10.67 7.66 -5.85
C GLN A 42 11.88 7.10 -5.08
N PHE A 43 12.94 6.71 -5.78
CA PHE A 43 14.18 6.17 -5.21
C PHE A 43 15.25 7.24 -4.97
N ASP A 44 14.93 8.52 -5.23
CA ASP A 44 15.78 9.65 -4.85
C ASP A 44 15.56 9.99 -3.37
N TRP A 45 16.15 9.16 -2.50
CA TRP A 45 15.91 9.22 -1.05
C TRP A 45 16.40 10.51 -0.40
N ALA A 46 17.49 11.09 -0.92
CA ALA A 46 18.01 12.37 -0.45
C ALA A 46 17.00 13.49 -0.71
N ARG A 47 16.40 13.52 -1.90
CA ARG A 47 15.30 14.45 -2.22
C ARG A 47 14.07 14.18 -1.35
N THR A 48 13.63 12.93 -1.21
CA THR A 48 12.46 12.59 -0.37
C THR A 48 12.65 13.08 1.07
N LYS A 49 13.86 12.91 1.63
CA LYS A 49 14.23 13.46 2.93
C LYS A 49 14.19 15.00 2.96
N ALA A 50 14.75 15.67 1.95
CA ALA A 50 14.73 17.13 1.85
C ALA A 50 13.30 17.70 1.75
N ASP A 51 12.41 16.97 1.08
CA ASP A 51 10.99 17.28 0.96
C ASP A 51 10.19 16.96 2.25
N LYS A 52 10.87 16.52 3.32
CA LYS A 52 10.29 16.14 4.62
C LYS A 52 9.28 15.00 4.53
N LEU A 53 9.48 14.10 3.57
CA LEU A 53 8.67 12.90 3.41
C LEU A 53 9.31 11.70 4.14
N PRO A 54 8.53 10.68 4.53
CA PRO A 54 9.05 9.51 5.22
C PRO A 54 9.99 8.69 4.33
N VAL A 55 11.15 8.33 4.87
CA VAL A 55 12.15 7.45 4.25
C VAL A 55 12.48 6.31 5.20
N GLY A 56 12.64 5.10 4.66
CA GLY A 56 13.06 3.91 5.41
C GLY A 56 11.94 2.96 5.81
N LEU A 57 10.67 3.29 5.53
CA LEU A 57 9.56 2.36 5.74
C LEU A 57 9.77 1.06 4.94
N PRO A 58 9.37 -0.11 5.47
CA PRO A 58 9.30 -1.34 4.70
C PRO A 58 8.51 -1.15 3.41
N GLN A 59 9.12 -1.51 2.28
CA GLN A 59 8.51 -1.47 0.95
C GLN A 59 8.97 -2.71 0.17
N PRO A 60 8.19 -3.20 -0.81
CA PRO A 60 8.64 -4.23 -1.73
C PRO A 60 9.95 -3.85 -2.41
N ASN A 61 10.83 -4.83 -2.62
CA ASN A 61 12.07 -4.61 -3.37
C ASN A 61 11.77 -4.58 -4.87
N PHE A 62 12.10 -3.46 -5.52
CA PHE A 62 11.96 -3.30 -6.98
C PHE A 62 13.20 -3.76 -7.75
N PHE A 63 14.35 -3.85 -7.07
CA PHE A 63 15.65 -4.12 -7.69
C PHE A 63 16.26 -5.41 -7.16
N LEU A 64 17.23 -5.93 -7.92
CA LEU A 64 18.06 -7.09 -7.58
C LEU A 64 19.55 -6.73 -7.74
N GLY A 65 20.43 -7.58 -7.23
CA GLY A 65 21.88 -7.44 -7.38
C GLY A 65 22.42 -6.09 -6.88
N GLU A 66 23.37 -5.51 -7.61
CA GLU A 66 24.03 -4.26 -7.26
C GLU A 66 23.05 -3.10 -7.09
N SER A 67 22.07 -2.95 -7.99
CA SER A 67 21.07 -1.88 -7.89
C SER A 67 20.27 -1.95 -6.59
N LYS A 68 19.98 -3.17 -6.09
CA LYS A 68 19.34 -3.35 -4.78
C LYS A 68 20.27 -2.89 -3.65
N THR A 69 21.52 -3.32 -3.67
CA THR A 69 22.49 -2.94 -2.64
C THR A 69 22.67 -1.43 -2.55
N THR A 70 22.78 -0.75 -3.71
CA THR A 70 22.89 0.71 -3.77
C THR A 70 21.63 1.40 -3.27
N ASP A 71 20.45 0.95 -3.69
CA ASP A 71 19.17 1.54 -3.26
C ASP A 71 18.95 1.37 -1.74
N ASP A 72 19.21 0.17 -1.20
CA ASP A 72 19.08 -0.11 0.23
C ASP A 72 20.01 0.77 1.08
N ALA A 73 21.27 0.91 0.67
CA ALA A 73 22.24 1.76 1.35
C ALA A 73 21.81 3.24 1.32
N ALA A 74 21.37 3.74 0.15
CA ALA A 74 20.89 5.11 0.01
C ALA A 74 19.62 5.36 0.83
N ARG A 75 18.70 4.40 0.88
CA ARG A 75 17.48 4.47 1.70
C ARG A 75 17.82 4.51 3.19
N ALA A 76 18.73 3.66 3.65
CA ALA A 76 19.17 3.62 5.04
C ALA A 76 19.86 4.93 5.46
N GLN A 77 20.77 5.46 4.64
CA GLN A 77 21.47 6.72 4.89
C GLN A 77 20.51 7.92 5.02
N ASN A 78 19.40 7.87 4.29
CA ASN A 78 18.42 8.95 4.24
C ASN A 78 17.17 8.69 5.10
N ALA A 79 17.15 7.65 5.93
CA ALA A 79 16.02 7.32 6.77
C ALA A 79 15.60 8.49 7.67
N THR A 80 14.28 8.70 7.76
CA THR A 80 13.66 9.75 8.61
C THR A 80 12.66 9.17 9.61
N MET A 81 12.37 7.87 9.49
CA MET A 81 11.43 7.14 10.34
C MET A 81 12.17 6.22 11.33
N PRO A 82 11.55 5.85 12.47
CA PRO A 82 12.10 4.85 13.39
C PRO A 82 11.97 3.44 12.78
N VAL A 83 12.87 3.10 11.87
CA VAL A 83 12.81 1.87 11.06
C VAL A 83 12.89 0.60 11.90
N GLU A 84 13.50 0.68 13.08
CA GLU A 84 13.58 -0.40 14.07
C GLU A 84 12.21 -0.88 14.55
N ASN A 85 11.20 -0.01 14.54
CA ASN A 85 9.82 -0.38 14.91
C ASN A 85 9.21 -1.41 13.96
N PHE A 86 9.80 -1.58 12.77
CA PHE A 86 9.35 -2.54 11.77
C PHE A 86 10.13 -3.86 11.80
N LYS A 87 11.11 -4.01 12.70
CA LYS A 87 11.97 -5.21 12.75
C LYS A 87 11.16 -6.50 12.86
N ALA A 88 10.15 -6.54 13.73
CA ALA A 88 9.31 -7.73 13.89
C ALA A 88 8.60 -8.15 12.59
N PHE A 89 8.15 -7.17 11.79
CA PHE A 89 7.52 -7.42 10.49
C PHE A 89 8.54 -7.87 9.45
N MET A 90 9.72 -7.24 9.41
CA MET A 90 10.78 -7.56 8.45
C MET A 90 11.44 -8.92 8.71
N ASP A 91 11.62 -9.30 9.97
CA ASP A 91 12.19 -10.59 10.37
C ASP A 91 11.18 -11.74 10.15
N ASN A 92 9.88 -11.44 10.10
CA ASN A 92 8.80 -12.43 10.00
C ASN A 92 7.78 -12.01 8.92
N PRO A 93 8.17 -11.93 7.63
CA PRO A 93 7.28 -11.50 6.58
C PRO A 93 6.11 -12.49 6.44
N VAL A 94 4.90 -11.95 6.33
CA VAL A 94 3.67 -12.74 6.12
C VAL A 94 3.15 -12.55 4.70
N PRO A 95 2.45 -13.54 4.12
CA PRO A 95 1.91 -13.41 2.77
C PRO A 95 0.98 -12.20 2.62
N GLY A 96 1.19 -11.43 1.56
CA GLY A 96 0.29 -10.37 1.15
C GLY A 96 -1.03 -10.93 0.61
N LYS A 97 -2.16 -10.36 1.02
CA LYS A 97 -3.49 -10.63 0.46
C LYS A 97 -3.96 -9.41 -0.30
N ALA A 98 -4.25 -9.59 -1.59
CA ALA A 98 -4.84 -8.55 -2.41
C ALA A 98 -6.23 -8.14 -1.89
N GLU A 99 -6.61 -6.91 -2.19
CA GLU A 99 -7.98 -6.44 -1.94
C GLU A 99 -8.99 -7.27 -2.75
N PRO A 100 -10.18 -7.56 -2.20
CA PRO A 100 -11.24 -8.22 -2.93
C PRO A 100 -11.80 -7.31 -4.04
N PRO A 101 -12.48 -7.86 -5.07
CA PRO A 101 -13.24 -7.02 -5.98
C PRO A 101 -14.35 -6.28 -5.22
N LYS A 102 -14.76 -5.11 -5.74
CA LYS A 102 -15.65 -4.16 -5.05
C LYS A 102 -15.14 -3.70 -3.67
N ALA A 103 -13.81 -3.64 -3.48
CA ALA A 103 -13.17 -3.21 -2.22
C ALA A 103 -13.76 -1.91 -1.63
N GLN A 104 -14.06 -0.91 -2.46
CA GLN A 104 -14.62 0.36 -1.99
C GLN A 104 -16.02 0.22 -1.37
N GLU A 105 -16.88 -0.64 -1.94
CA GLU A 105 -18.20 -0.94 -1.36
C GLU A 105 -18.05 -1.71 -0.05
N ILE A 106 -17.11 -2.64 0.00
CA ILE A 106 -16.78 -3.40 1.22
C ILE A 106 -16.25 -2.46 2.31
N TYR A 107 -15.36 -1.52 1.99
CA TYR A 107 -14.85 -0.55 2.96
C TYR A 107 -15.95 0.34 3.52
N LYS A 108 -16.90 0.78 2.70
CA LYS A 108 -18.06 1.53 3.17
C LYS A 108 -18.90 0.73 4.18
N ILE A 109 -19.04 -0.58 3.98
CA ILE A 109 -19.75 -1.46 4.93
C ILE A 109 -18.95 -1.57 6.24
N LEU A 110 -17.65 -1.88 6.13
CA LEU A 110 -16.76 -2.07 7.28
C LEU A 110 -16.58 -0.79 8.12
N ASP A 111 -16.71 0.39 7.51
CA ASP A 111 -16.65 1.68 8.20
C ASP A 111 -17.71 1.81 9.30
N ASN A 112 -18.92 1.26 9.07
CA ASN A 112 -19.97 1.26 10.09
C ASN A 112 -19.60 0.40 11.30
N ALA A 113 -19.02 -0.79 11.06
CA ALA A 113 -18.57 -1.67 12.13
C ALA A 113 -17.46 -1.01 12.94
N MET A 114 -16.48 -0.39 12.26
CA MET A 114 -15.38 0.28 12.95
C MET A 114 -15.84 1.50 13.72
N SER A 115 -16.65 2.36 13.10
CA SER A 115 -17.24 3.53 13.74
C SER A 115 -18.06 3.14 14.97
N GLY A 116 -18.85 2.06 14.89
CA GLY A 116 -19.64 1.55 16.01
C GLY A 116 -18.77 1.21 17.22
N VAL A 117 -17.69 0.46 17.01
CA VAL A 117 -16.76 0.08 18.10
C VAL A 117 -16.03 1.29 18.68
N LEU A 118 -15.57 2.21 17.83
CA LEU A 118 -14.77 3.35 18.28
C LEU A 118 -15.60 4.43 19.00
N THR A 119 -16.91 4.51 18.73
CA THR A 119 -17.78 5.58 19.26
C THR A 119 -18.72 5.12 20.36
N ASN A 120 -18.98 3.81 20.49
CA ASN A 120 -19.87 3.26 21.51
C ASN A 120 -19.13 2.24 22.38
N LYS A 121 -18.89 2.60 23.65
CA LYS A 121 -18.24 1.70 24.64
C LYS A 121 -19.03 0.41 24.90
N ASN A 122 -20.34 0.42 24.63
CA ASN A 122 -21.24 -0.72 24.77
C ASN A 122 -21.60 -1.32 23.41
N ALA A 123 -20.76 -1.14 22.38
CA ALA A 123 -20.98 -1.71 21.06
C ALA A 123 -21.10 -3.24 21.12
N ASP A 124 -22.16 -3.76 20.52
CA ASP A 124 -22.32 -5.19 20.30
C ASP A 124 -21.45 -5.59 19.09
N VAL A 125 -20.22 -6.00 19.36
CA VAL A 125 -19.22 -6.33 18.35
C VAL A 125 -19.69 -7.50 17.48
N ASP A 126 -20.30 -8.52 18.08
CA ASP A 126 -20.76 -9.71 17.36
C ASP A 126 -21.88 -9.35 16.37
N LYS A 127 -22.81 -8.49 16.79
CA LYS A 127 -23.86 -7.97 15.91
C LYS A 127 -23.30 -7.09 14.79
N LEU A 128 -22.34 -6.22 15.09
CA LEU A 128 -21.69 -5.37 14.08
C LEU A 128 -20.98 -6.21 13.02
N LEU A 129 -20.22 -7.22 13.44
CA LEU A 129 -19.47 -8.10 12.53
C LEU A 129 -20.39 -8.99 11.69
N SER A 130 -21.41 -9.61 12.29
CA SER A 130 -22.38 -10.43 11.56
C SER A 130 -23.20 -9.62 10.55
N THR A 131 -23.56 -8.38 10.90
CA THR A 131 -24.23 -7.46 9.96
C THR A 131 -23.32 -7.11 8.79
N ALA A 132 -22.06 -6.77 9.06
CA ALA A 132 -21.08 -6.46 8.03
C ALA A 132 -20.81 -7.66 7.11
N GLU A 133 -20.64 -8.86 7.67
CA GLU A 133 -20.48 -10.09 6.91
C GLU A 133 -21.67 -10.33 5.96
N GLN A 134 -22.90 -10.21 6.45
CA GLN A 134 -24.10 -10.37 5.62
C GLN A 134 -24.11 -9.39 4.43
N GLN A 135 -23.81 -8.11 4.69
CA GLN A 135 -23.79 -7.07 3.66
C GLN A 135 -22.65 -7.27 2.65
N VAL A 136 -21.46 -7.64 3.12
CA VAL A 136 -20.32 -7.94 2.25
C VAL A 136 -20.63 -9.15 1.36
N ASN A 137 -21.23 -10.21 1.92
CA ASN A 137 -21.62 -11.38 1.14
C ASN A 137 -22.64 -11.01 0.04
N GLN A 138 -23.57 -10.09 0.29
CA GLN A 138 -24.48 -9.58 -0.74
C GLN A 138 -23.76 -8.79 -1.85
N VAL A 139 -22.79 -7.95 -1.50
CA VAL A 139 -21.98 -7.21 -2.49
C VAL A 139 -21.21 -8.16 -3.40
N LEU A 140 -20.59 -9.18 -2.79
CA LEU A 140 -19.77 -10.18 -3.48
C LEU A 140 -20.62 -11.13 -4.34
N ALA A 141 -21.84 -11.49 -3.91
CA ALA A 141 -22.73 -12.34 -4.68
C ALA A 141 -23.26 -11.69 -5.96
N ASN A 142 -23.23 -10.35 -6.05
CA ASN A 142 -23.72 -9.57 -7.19
C ASN A 142 -22.58 -9.00 -8.06
N GLN A 143 -21.45 -9.70 -8.15
CA GLN A 143 -20.31 -9.31 -9.01
C GLN A 143 -20.57 -9.59 -10.49
#